data_AF-A0A642C5H2-F1
#
_entry.id   AF-A0A642C5H2-F1
#
_cell.length_a   1.000
_cell.length_b   1.000
_cell.length_c   1.000
_cell.angle_alpha   90.00
_cell.angle_beta   90.00
_cell.angle_gamma   90.00
#
_symmetry.space_group_name_H-M   'P 1'
#
loop_
_entity.id
_entity.type
_entity.pdbx_description
1 polymer ?
#
loop_
_entity_poly.entity_id
_entity_poly.type
_entity_poly.pdbx_seq_one_letter_code
_entity_poly.pdbx_strand_id
1 'polypeptide(L)'
;MKSILTLILATFLLIPLQAQEKVYTVDNLPKVHLQNKMQYVCNPAGILSQAACDTIDTMLHALEQQTGIETVVAIVPSIGDMECFDF
;
A
#
# COMPACT_ATOMS: atom_id res chain seq x y z
N MET A 1 42.83 -5.25 7.73
CA MET A 1 42.40 -3.93 7.19
C MET A 1 41.80 -4.04 5.79
N LYS A 2 42.52 -4.56 4.79
CA LYS A 2 42.03 -4.71 3.40
C LYS A 2 40.71 -5.50 3.30
N SER A 3 40.63 -6.66 3.96
CA SER A 3 39.43 -7.50 3.94
C SER A 3 38.19 -6.87 4.60
N ILE A 4 38.38 -5.99 5.59
CA ILE A 4 37.29 -5.29 6.27
C ILE A 4 36.78 -4.16 5.36
N LEU A 5 37.69 -3.44 4.70
CA LEU A 5 37.35 -2.42 3.70
C LEU A 5 36.55 -3.04 2.53
N THR A 6 36.95 -4.22 2.05
CA THR A 6 36.21 -4.94 0.99
C THR A 6 34.80 -5.33 1.44
N LEU A 7 34.63 -5.77 2.68
CA LEU A 7 33.32 -6.14 3.24
C LEU A 7 32.39 -4.91 3.34
N ILE A 8 32.91 -3.78 3.85
CA ILE A 8 32.15 -2.53 3.98
C ILE A 8 31.76 -1.99 2.59
N LEU A 9 32.66 -2.08 1.61
CA LEU A 9 32.36 -1.65 0.25
C LEU A 9 31.28 -2.54 -0.40
N ALA A 10 31.35 -3.85 -0.17
CA ALA A 10 30.36 -4.81 -0.66
C ALA A 10 28.98 -4.60 -0.03
N THR A 11 28.90 -4.31 1.27
CA THR A 11 27.61 -4.00 1.91
C THR A 11 27.06 -2.67 1.41
N PHE A 12 27.88 -1.64 1.23
CA PHE A 12 27.45 -0.34 0.70
C PHE A 12 26.88 -0.42 -0.73
N LEU A 13 27.44 -1.32 -1.56
CA LEU A 13 26.95 -1.60 -2.92
C LEU A 13 25.59 -2.35 -2.94
N LEU A 14 25.23 -3.06 -1.88
CA LEU A 14 23.96 -3.83 -1.80
C LEU A 14 22.80 -3.02 -1.19
N ILE A 15 23.09 -1.94 -0.45
CA ILE A 15 22.07 -1.06 0.15
C ILE A 15 21.12 -0.41 -0.89
N PRO A 16 21.56 0.10 -2.07
CA PRO A 16 20.66 0.81 -2.98
C PRO A 16 19.59 -0.08 -3.61
N LEU A 17 19.75 -1.41 -3.60
CA LEU A 17 18.76 -2.33 -4.19
C LEU A 17 17.48 -2.43 -3.35
N GLN A 18 17.52 -2.06 -2.06
CA GLN A 18 16.35 -2.12 -1.16
C GLN A 18 15.54 -0.82 -1.11
N ALA A 19 15.98 0.24 -1.80
CA ALA A 19 15.36 1.55 -1.74
C ALA A 19 14.41 1.85 -2.91
N GLN A 20 14.06 0.86 -3.75
CA GLN A 20 13.01 1.07 -4.74
C GLN A 20 11.65 1.05 -4.03
N GLU A 21 10.91 2.16 -4.16
CA GLU A 21 9.52 2.19 -3.73
C GLU A 21 8.74 1.11 -4.47
N LYS A 22 7.96 0.34 -3.72
CA LYS A 22 7.10 -0.69 -4.31
C LYS A 22 6.06 0.00 -5.19
N VAL A 23 6.12 -0.26 -6.49
CA VAL A 23 5.09 0.16 -7.45
C VAL A 23 3.88 -0.77 -7.31
N TYR A 24 2.72 -0.17 -7.03
CA TYR A 24 1.47 -0.89 -6.98
C TYR A 24 0.82 -0.90 -8.36
N THR A 25 0.14 -2.00 -8.66
CA THR A 25 -0.67 -2.20 -9.86
C THR A 25 -2.01 -2.81 -9.44
N VAL A 26 -3.02 -2.74 -10.30
CA VAL A 26 -4.33 -3.37 -10.05
C VAL A 26 -4.20 -4.85 -9.65
N ASP A 27 -3.25 -5.57 -10.23
CA ASP A 27 -3.03 -6.99 -9.96
C ASP A 27 -2.38 -7.27 -8.62
N ASN A 28 -1.47 -6.40 -8.16
CA ASN A 28 -0.69 -6.62 -6.95
C ASN A 28 -1.27 -5.92 -5.70
N LEU A 29 -2.26 -5.05 -5.89
CA LEU A 29 -2.95 -4.36 -4.82
C LEU A 29 -3.70 -5.37 -3.94
N PRO A 30 -3.54 -5.33 -2.61
CA PRO A 30 -4.28 -6.22 -1.72
C PRO A 30 -5.79 -6.03 -1.85
N LYS A 31 -6.50 -7.13 -2.14
CA LYS A 31 -7.97 -7.14 -2.32
C LYS A 31 -8.68 -7.38 -0.98
N VAL A 32 -8.43 -6.49 -0.01
CA VAL A 32 -8.90 -6.65 1.39
C VAL A 32 -10.42 -6.81 1.49
N HIS A 33 -11.18 -6.06 0.70
CA HIS A 33 -12.64 -6.12 0.71
C HIS A 33 -13.19 -7.46 0.19
N LEU A 34 -12.47 -8.12 -0.73
CA LEU A 34 -12.82 -9.48 -1.16
C LEU A 34 -12.59 -10.53 -0.07
N GLN A 35 -11.60 -10.29 0.81
CA GLN A 35 -11.25 -11.20 1.90
C GLN A 35 -12.15 -10.97 3.13
N ASN A 36 -12.49 -9.72 3.41
CA ASN A 36 -13.34 -9.31 4.50
C ASN A 36 -14.20 -8.12 4.07
N LYS A 37 -15.52 -8.34 3.98
CA LYS A 37 -16.49 -7.30 3.57
C LYS A 37 -16.51 -6.07 4.48
N MET A 38 -16.01 -6.19 5.71
CA MET A 38 -15.94 -5.05 6.63
C MET A 38 -14.67 -4.20 6.45
N GLN A 39 -13.74 -4.61 5.58
CA GLN A 39 -12.52 -3.86 5.29
C GLN A 39 -12.64 -3.20 3.92
N TYR A 40 -12.81 -1.88 3.94
CA TYR A 40 -12.95 -1.04 2.76
C TYR A 40 -11.65 -0.30 2.42
N VAL A 41 -10.75 -0.15 3.40
CA VAL A 41 -9.46 0.53 3.23
C VAL A 41 -8.31 -0.45 2.96
N CYS A 42 -7.69 -0.35 1.80
CA CYS A 42 -6.41 -0.98 1.47
C CYS A 42 -5.26 0.00 1.73
N ASN A 43 -4.53 -0.19 2.83
CA ASN A 43 -3.42 0.68 3.27
C ASN A 43 -2.12 -0.13 3.50
N PRO A 44 -1.54 -0.75 2.45
CA PRO A 44 -0.45 -1.72 2.59
C PRO A 44 0.85 -1.13 3.13
N ALA A 45 1.07 0.17 2.98
CA ALA A 45 2.26 0.86 3.48
C ALA A 45 2.04 1.54 4.84
N GLY A 46 0.86 1.45 5.43
CA GLY A 46 0.56 2.08 6.71
C GLY A 46 0.64 3.61 6.68
N ILE A 47 0.31 4.22 5.55
CA ILE A 47 0.31 5.69 5.35
C ILE A 47 -0.74 6.33 6.26
N LEU A 48 -1.94 5.74 6.31
CA LEU A 48 -2.96 6.10 7.29
C LEU A 48 -2.74 5.34 8.61
N SER A 49 -3.10 5.96 9.73
CA SER A 49 -3.15 5.26 11.02
C SER A 49 -4.31 4.24 11.04
N GLN A 50 -4.25 3.26 11.94
CA GLN A 50 -5.33 2.29 12.09
C GLN A 50 -6.66 2.98 12.44
N ALA A 51 -6.65 3.95 13.34
CA ALA A 51 -7.85 4.70 13.72
C ALA A 51 -8.50 5.44 12.54
N ALA A 52 -7.68 5.96 11.61
CA ALA A 52 -8.19 6.57 10.38
C ALA A 52 -8.81 5.52 9.45
N CYS A 53 -8.17 4.35 9.31
CA CYS A 53 -8.73 3.22 8.55
C CYS A 53 -10.07 2.78 9.13
N ASP A 54 -10.15 2.56 10.45
CA ASP A 54 -11.37 2.12 11.14
C ASP A 54 -12.53 3.13 10.98
N THR A 55 -12.19 4.42 11.00
CA THR A 55 -13.17 5.50 10.77
C THR A 55 -13.73 5.44 9.34
N ILE A 56 -12.86 5.29 8.34
CA ILE A 56 -13.27 5.19 6.93
C ILE A 56 -14.09 3.91 6.70
N ASP A 57 -13.65 2.76 7.23
CA ASP A 57 -14.38 1.50 7.12
C ASP A 57 -15.81 1.64 7.69
N THR A 58 -15.96 2.31 8.84
CA THR A 58 -17.26 2.58 9.45
C THR A 58 -18.13 3.47 8.57
N MET A 59 -17.56 4.53 7.99
CA MET A 59 -18.28 5.45 7.11
C MET A 59 -18.74 4.76 5.82
N LEU A 60 -17.86 4.00 5.18
CA LEU A 60 -18.16 3.30 3.93
C LEU A 60 -19.15 2.15 4.14
N HIS A 61 -19.02 1.42 5.24
CA HIS A 61 -20.03 0.44 5.63
C HIS A 61 -21.41 1.09 5.79
N ALA A 62 -21.49 2.23 6.50
CA ALA A 62 -22.77 2.94 6.66
C ALA A 62 -23.33 3.43 5.32
N LEU A 63 -22.48 3.91 4.41
CA LEU A 63 -22.87 4.33 3.06
C LEU A 63 -23.43 3.16 2.24
N GLU A 64 -22.75 2.01 2.26
CA GLU A 64 -23.20 0.79 1.59
C GLU A 64 -24.56 0.35 2.13
N GLN A 65 -24.75 0.32 3.45
CA GLN A 65 -26.02 -0.07 4.06
C GLN A 65 -27.18 0.88 3.67
N GLN A 66 -26.89 2.17 3.48
CA GLN A 66 -27.90 3.17 3.15
C GLN A 66 -28.25 3.21 1.66
N THR A 67 -27.29 2.92 0.79
CA THR A 67 -27.40 3.19 -0.65
C THR A 67 -27.25 1.95 -1.54
N GLY A 68 -26.70 0.87 -1.00
CA GLY A 68 -26.28 -0.32 -1.76
C GLY A 68 -25.03 -0.11 -2.62
N ILE A 69 -24.39 1.06 -2.56
CA ILE A 69 -23.17 1.36 -3.32
C ILE A 69 -21.96 0.75 -2.61
N GLU A 70 -21.25 -0.14 -3.31
CA GLU A 70 -19.95 -0.65 -2.85
C GLU A 70 -18.83 0.33 -3.24
N THR A 71 -18.01 0.72 -2.27
CA THR A 71 -16.91 1.68 -2.45
C THR A 71 -15.72 1.25 -1.63
N VAL A 72 -14.52 1.24 -2.20
CA VAL A 72 -13.27 0.93 -1.50
C VAL A 72 -12.28 2.08 -1.66
N VAL A 73 -11.33 2.18 -0.73
CA VAL A 73 -10.29 3.20 -0.75
C VAL A 73 -8.93 2.51 -0.70
N ALA A 74 -8.06 2.79 -1.68
CA ALA A 74 -6.70 2.30 -1.70
C ALA A 74 -5.72 3.46 -1.54
N ILE A 75 -4.73 3.30 -0.65
CA ILE A 75 -3.67 4.28 -0.41
C ILE A 75 -2.34 3.58 -0.60
N VAL A 76 -1.60 3.99 -1.63
CA VAL A 76 -0.32 3.39 -2.00
C VAL A 76 0.73 4.48 -2.20
N PRO A 77 2.01 4.19 -1.91
CA PRO A 77 3.10 5.16 -2.05
C PRO A 77 3.37 5.54 -3.51
N SER A 78 3.23 4.60 -4.45
CA SER A 78 3.50 4.83 -5.87
C SER A 78 2.69 3.88 -6.76
N ILE A 79 2.21 4.41 -7.88
CA ILE A 79 1.61 3.66 -9.00
C ILE A 79 2.53 3.64 -10.23
N GLY A 80 3.79 4.06 -10.05
CA GLY A 80 4.75 4.22 -11.14
C GLY A 80 4.36 5.36 -12.08
N ASP A 81 4.46 5.11 -13.38
CA ASP A 81 4.14 6.07 -14.44
C ASP A 81 2.67 5.98 -14.91
N MET A 82 1.82 5.28 -14.16
CA MET A 82 0.39 5.16 -14.49
C MET A 82 -0.35 6.45 -14.15
N GLU A 83 -1.25 6.87 -15.01
CA GLU A 83 -2.17 7.98 -14.71
C GLU A 83 -3.22 7.53 -13.70
N CYS A 84 -3.54 8.37 -12.71
CA CYS A 84 -4.46 8.00 -11.62
C CYS A 84 -5.86 7.55 -12.07
N PHE A 85 -6.29 7.94 -13.28
CA PHE A 85 -7.59 7.53 -13.83
C PHE A 85 -7.53 6.16 -14.53
N ASP A 86 -6.36 5.79 -15.06
CA ASP A 86 -6.14 4.52 -15.75
C ASP A 86 -5.69 3.41 -14.78
N PHE A 87 -5.41 3.79 -13.53
CA PHE A 87 -5.14 2.90 -12.40
C PHE A 87 -6.43 2.30 -11.83
#